data_AF-A0A1L0CF68-F1
#
_entry.id   AF-A0A1L0CF68-F1
#
_cell.length_a   1.000
_cell.length_b   1.000
_cell.length_c   1.000
_cell.angle_alpha   90.00
_cell.angle_beta   90.00
_cell.angle_gamma   90.00
#
_symmetry.space_group_name_H-M   'P 1'
#
loop_
_entity.id
_entity.type
_entity.pdbx_description
1 polymer ?
#
loop_
_entity_poly.entity_id
_entity_poly.type
_entity_poly.pdbx_seq_one_letter_code
_entity_poly.pdbx_strand_id
1 'polypeptide(L)' 'MLRMIEVLAVKYLNNIVEQSHRKVKGKMHQCLGWKSWIGAESTLAGVEVCSMIKQGQMINSEGVTSWEQFYSLAA' A
#
# COMPACT_ATOMS: atom_id res chain seq x y z
N MET A 1 16.48 8.74 -26.65
CA MET A 1 16.96 7.38 -26.28
C MET A 1 16.64 7.17 -24.80
N LEU A 2 15.43 6.69 -24.51
CA LEU A 2 14.97 6.48 -23.14
C LEU A 2 15.84 5.38 -22.53
N ARG A 3 16.71 5.72 -21.59
CA ARG A 3 17.31 4.73 -20.70
C ARG A 3 16.14 4.08 -19.97
N MET A 4 15.68 2.92 -20.44
CA MET A 4 14.78 2.05 -19.71
C MET A 4 15.52 1.60 -18.45
N ILE A 5 15.46 2.48 -17.45
CA ILE A 5 15.58 2.30 -16.01
C ILE A 5 16.30 1.00 -15.63
N GLU A 6 17.56 1.13 -15.21
CA GLU A 6 18.47 0.05 -14.77
C GLU A 6 17.83 -0.96 -13.79
N VAL A 7 16.76 -0.56 -13.10
CA VAL A 7 15.93 -1.36 -12.18
C VAL A 7 15.33 -2.61 -12.84
N LEU A 8 14.98 -2.57 -14.14
CA LEU A 8 14.36 -3.73 -14.83
C LEU A 8 15.37 -4.85 -15.16
N ALA A 9 16.68 -4.56 -15.19
CA ALA A 9 17.70 -5.56 -15.46
C ALA A 9 18.16 -6.31 -14.19
N VAL A 10 17.97 -5.73 -13.01
CA VAL A 10 18.39 -6.33 -11.74
C VAL A 10 17.25 -7.15 -11.15
N LYS A 11 17.32 -8.48 -11.31
CA LYS A 11 16.33 -9.45 -10.83
C LYS A 11 15.93 -9.23 -9.35
N TYR A 12 16.88 -8.85 -8.51
CA TYR A 12 16.63 -8.59 -7.09
C TYR A 12 15.74 -7.37 -6.86
N LEU A 13 16.02 -6.23 -7.52
CA LEU A 13 15.20 -5.02 -7.41
C LEU A 13 13.80 -5.26 -7.96
N ASN A 14 13.69 -6.01 -9.07
CA ASN A 14 12.39 -6.39 -9.62
C ASN A 14 11.56 -7.23 -8.63
N ASN A 15 12.19 -8.14 -7.90
CA ASN A 15 11.49 -8.94 -6.88
C ASN A 15 10.93 -8.08 -5.74
N ILE A 16 11.64 -7.04 -5.30
CA ILE A 16 11.15 -6.12 -4.26
C ILE A 16 9.92 -5.36 -4.75
N VAL A 17 10.00 -4.80 -5.96
CA VAL A 17 8.88 -4.08 -6.59
C VAL A 17 7.68 -5.00 -6.75
N GLU A 18 7.87 -6.19 -7.33
CA GLU A 18 6.79 -7.16 -7.51
C GLU A 18 6.18 -7.62 -6.17
N GLN A 19 6.99 -7.75 -5.12
CA GLN A 19 6.49 -8.12 -3.79
C GLN A 19 5.56 -7.05 -3.22
N SER A 20 5.87 -5.77 -3.43
CA SER A 20 4.97 -4.66 -3.03
C SER A 20 3.62 -4.75 -3.75
N HIS A 21 3.64 -5.11 -5.04
CA HIS A 21 2.43 -5.21 -5.87
C HIS A 21 1.56 -6.43 -5.54
N ARG A 22 2.11 -7.51 -4.96
CA ARG A 22 1.37 -8.76 -4.69
C ARG A 22 0.12 -8.55 -3.84
N LYS A 23 0.18 -7.66 -2.83
CA LYS A 23 -0.98 -7.39 -1.97
C LYS A 23 -2.14 -6.77 -2.76
N VAL A 24 -1.82 -5.82 -3.63
CA VAL A 24 -2.79 -5.14 -4.49
C VAL A 24 -3.36 -6.10 -5.53
N LYS A 25 -2.49 -6.81 -6.26
CA LYS A 25 -2.88 -7.82 -7.26
C LYS A 25 -3.75 -8.93 -6.65
N GLY A 26 -3.42 -9.39 -5.44
CA GLY A 26 -4.20 -10.40 -4.73
C GLY A 26 -5.63 -9.94 -4.42
N LYS A 27 -5.81 -8.70 -3.96
CA LYS A 27 -7.15 -8.13 -3.75
C LYS A 27 -7.91 -7.94 -5.07
N MET A 28 -7.24 -7.45 -6.11
CA MET A 28 -7.86 -7.31 -7.44
C MET A 28 -8.37 -8.64 -7.98
N HIS A 29 -7.60 -9.72 -7.78
CA HIS A 29 -7.98 -11.06 -8.20
C HIS A 29 -9.24 -11.58 -7.47
N GLN A 30 -9.35 -11.32 -6.17
CA GLN A 30 -10.50 -11.74 -5.36
C GLN A 30 -11.78 -10.95 -5.68
N CYS A 31 -11.66 -9.67 -6.07
CA CYS A 31 -12.81 -8.78 -6.27
C CYS A 31 -13.27 -8.64 -7.72
N LEU A 32 -12.67 -9.38 -8.69
CA LEU A 32 -12.85 -9.19 -10.14
C LEU A 32 -12.52 -7.74 -10.59
N GLY A 33 -11.60 -7.08 -9.88
CA GLY A 33 -11.24 -5.68 -10.08
C GLY A 33 -12.13 -4.67 -9.35
N TRP A 34 -11.88 -3.38 -9.58
CA TRP A 34 -12.69 -2.29 -9.02
C TRP A 34 -13.68 -1.78 -10.06
N LYS A 35 -14.87 -1.39 -9.60
CA LYS A 35 -15.94 -0.87 -10.47
C LYS A 35 -15.76 0.60 -10.86
N SER A 36 -14.89 1.35 -10.17
CA SER A 36 -14.60 2.75 -10.46
C SER A 36 -13.18 3.12 -10.04
N TRP A 37 -12.62 4.15 -10.69
CA TRP A 37 -11.30 4.69 -10.33
C TRP A 37 -11.27 5.24 -8.90
N ILE A 38 -12.27 6.06 -8.57
CA ILE A 38 -12.42 6.67 -7.23
C ILE A 38 -12.51 5.57 -6.15
N GLY A 39 -13.26 4.50 -6.42
CA GLY A 39 -13.36 3.37 -5.51
C GLY A 39 -12.02 2.62 -5.33
N ALA A 40 -11.26 2.46 -6.41
CA ALA A 40 -9.92 1.88 -6.37
C ALA A 40 -8.97 2.73 -5.52
N GLU A 41 -8.91 4.04 -5.79
CA GLU A 41 -8.07 5.00 -5.09
C GLU A 41 -8.36 5.03 -3.58
N SER A 42 -9.62 5.19 -3.19
CA SER A 42 -10.02 5.17 -1.78
C SER A 42 -9.69 3.83 -1.10
N THR A 43 -9.86 2.71 -1.81
CA THR A 43 -9.52 1.38 -1.27
C THR A 43 -8.01 1.23 -1.06
N LEU A 44 -7.21 1.67 -2.02
CA LEU A 44 -5.75 1.61 -1.95
C LEU A 44 -5.23 2.49 -0.80
N ALA A 45 -5.72 3.73 -0.69
CA ALA A 45 -5.38 4.64 0.39
C ALA A 45 -5.72 4.03 1.77
N GLY A 46 -6.89 3.42 1.93
CA GLY A 46 -7.27 2.76 3.18
C GLY A 46 -6.38 1.55 3.54
N VAL A 47 -5.96 0.77 2.54
CA VAL A 47 -5.03 -0.36 2.73
C VAL A 47 -3.63 0.14 3.14
N GLU A 48 -3.18 1.25 2.56
CA GLU A 48 -1.92 1.89 2.89
C GLU A 48 -1.92 2.42 4.32
N VAL A 49 -2.94 3.21 4.70
CA VAL A 49 -3.12 3.72 6.07
C VAL A 49 -3.13 2.58 7.09
N CYS A 50 -3.87 1.50 6.83
CA CYS A 50 -3.89 0.34 7.72
C CYS A 50 -2.51 -0.33 7.84
N SER A 51 -1.73 -0.38 6.76
CA SER A 51 -0.36 -0.90 6.80
C SER A 51 0.57 0.00 7.60
N MET A 52 0.49 1.33 7.43
CA MET A 52 1.28 2.31 8.18
C MET A 52 1.03 2.23 9.68
N ILE A 53 -0.24 2.15 10.10
CA ILE A 53 -0.63 1.98 11.51
C ILE A 53 -0.03 0.69 12.09
N LYS A 54 -0.16 -0.44 11.36
CA LYS A 54 0.38 -1.73 11.82
C LYS A 54 1.91 -1.76 11.87
N GLN A 55 2.57 -0.99 11.03
CA GLN A 55 4.03 -0.91 10.96
C GLN A 55 4.61 0.13 11.92
N GLY A 56 3.78 0.89 12.65
CA GLY A 56 4.26 1.96 13.53
C GLY A 56 4.88 3.14 12.77
N GLN A 57 4.42 3.40 11.54
CA GLN A 57 4.91 4.49 10.70
C GLN A 57 4.14 5.81 10.90
N MET A 58 3.20 5.83 11.85
CA MET A 58 2.42 7.03 12.17
C MET A 58 3.24 7.98 13.06
N ILE A 59 3.03 9.28 12.88
CA ILE A 59 3.62 10.29 13.77
C ILE A 59 3.04 10.07 15.17
N ASN A 60 3.90 9.91 16.18
CA ASN A 60 3.53 9.60 17.57
C ASN A 60 2.84 8.24 17.76
N SER A 61 3.28 7.19 17.06
CA SER A 61 2.75 5.83 17.24
C SER A 61 3.13 5.18 18.58
N GLU A 62 4.00 5.79 19.38
CA GLU A 62 4.50 5.23 20.63
C GLU A 62 3.43 5.20 21.71
N GLY A 63 3.14 4.00 22.25
CA GLY A 63 2.19 3.82 23.34
C GLY A 63 0.71 3.96 22.95
N VAL A 64 0.40 4.25 21.68
CA VAL A 64 -0.98 4.41 21.19
C VAL A 64 -1.41 3.15 20.45
N THR A 65 -2.60 2.64 20.75
CA THR A 65 -3.13 1.44 20.10
C THR A 65 -3.52 1.70 18.63
N SER A 66 -3.57 0.66 17.81
CA SER A 66 -3.85 0.80 16.38
C SER A 66 -5.21 1.44 16.07
N TRP A 67 -6.25 1.20 16.88
CA TRP A 67 -7.57 1.82 16.69
C TRP A 67 -7.61 3.26 17.16
N GLU A 68 -6.91 3.63 18.24
CA GLU A 68 -6.78 5.03 18.67
C GLU A 68 -6.06 5.86 17.60
N GLN A 69 -4.98 5.33 17.01
CA GLN A 69 -4.31 5.97 15.87
C GLN A 69 -5.28 6.12 14.69
N PHE A 70 -6.11 5.11 14.40
CA PHE A 70 -7.10 5.20 13.35
C PHE A 70 -8.16 6.27 13.63
N TYR A 71 -8.70 6.33 14.85
CA TYR A 71 -9.70 7.33 15.23
C TYR A 71 -9.15 8.76 15.18
N SER A 72 -7.86 8.96 15.51
CA SER A 72 -7.22 10.28 15.41
C SER A 72 -7.16 10.84 13.99
N LEU A 73 -7.30 10.01 12.95
CA LEU A 73 -7.33 10.46 11.55
C LEU A 73 -8.68 11.03 11.12
N ALA A 74 -9.75 10.74 11.88
CA ALA A 74 -11.11 11.17 11.58
C ALA A 74 -11.57 12.37 12.44
N ALA A 75 -10.78 12.73 13.46
CA ALA A 75 -11.00 13.88 14.34
C ALA A 75 -10.56 15.18 13.66
#